data_AF-W1XM76-F1
#
_entry.id   AF-W1XM76-F1
#
_cell.length_a   1.000
_cell.length_b   1.000
_cell.length_c   1.000
_cell.angle_alpha   90.00
_cell.angle_beta   90.00
_cell.angle_gamma   90.00
#
_symmetry.space_group_name_H-M   'P 1'
#
loop_
_entity.id
_entity.type
_entity.pdbx_description
1 polymer ?
#
loop_
_entity_poly.entity_id
_entity_poly.type
_entity_poly.pdbx_seq_one_letter_code
_entity_poly.pdbx_strand_id
1 'polypeptide(L)' 'LNRTNTKFRQRFLHVEACVNQSDRSWEDFSLAELDAFWEEAKVQEK' A
#
# COMPACT_ATOMS: atom_id res chain seq x y z
N LEU A 1 6.94 20.42 -8.47
CA LEU A 1 6.26 20.10 -7.21
C LEU A 1 5.72 18.65 -7.16
N ASN A 2 6.23 17.70 -7.96
CA ASN A 2 5.43 16.51 -8.32
C ASN A 2 6.11 15.16 -8.04
N ARG A 3 7.37 15.12 -7.60
CA ARG A 3 8.11 13.85 -7.42
C ARG A 3 7.69 13.06 -6.17
N THR A 4 7.33 13.74 -5.09
CA THR A 4 6.92 13.08 -3.83
C THR A 4 5.59 12.34 -3.98
N ASN A 5 4.68 12.92 -4.76
CA ASN A 5 3.35 12.34 -4.98
C ASN A 5 3.42 11.05 -5.81
N THR A 6 4.37 10.94 -6.75
CA THR A 6 4.56 9.72 -7.55
C THR A 6 4.95 8.51 -6.69
N LYS A 7 5.88 8.68 -5.74
CA LYS A 7 6.28 7.61 -4.82
C LYS A 7 5.14 7.20 -3.89
N PHE A 8 4.39 8.18 -3.40
CA PHE A 8 3.21 7.90 -2.58
C PHE A 8 2.17 7.11 -3.37
N ARG A 9 1.87 7.52 -4.61
CA ARG A 9 0.92 6.83 -5.49
C ARG A 9 1.38 5.43 -5.85
N GLN A 10 2.67 5.21 -6.09
CA GLN A 10 3.23 3.87 -6.36
C GLN A 10 3.04 2.93 -5.18
N ARG A 11 3.33 3.40 -3.96
CA ARG A 11 3.11 2.60 -2.75
C ARG A 11 1.63 2.33 -2.52
N PHE A 12 0.80 3.34 -2.70
CA PHE A 12 -0.64 3.21 -2.52
C PHE A 12 -1.27 2.25 -3.53
N LEU A 13 -0.82 2.24 -4.78
CA LEU A 13 -1.23 1.25 -5.79
C LEU A 13 -0.89 -0.18 -5.36
N HIS A 14 0.24 -0.40 -4.69
CA HIS A 14 0.62 -1.72 -4.20
C HIS A 14 -0.26 -2.17 -3.02
N VAL A 15 -0.51 -1.27 -2.07
CA VAL A 15 -1.42 -1.54 -0.95
C VAL A 15 -2.83 -1.82 -1.48
N GLU A 16 -3.32 -1.03 -2.43
CA GLU A 16 -4.63 -1.25 -3.06
C GLU A 16 -4.69 -2.60 -3.78
N ALA A 17 -3.62 -3.01 -4.47
CA ALA A 17 -3.53 -4.34 -5.08
C ALA A 17 -3.51 -5.49 -4.06
N CYS A 18 -2.88 -5.32 -2.90
CA CYS A 18 -2.91 -6.29 -1.80
C CYS A 18 -4.30 -6.38 -1.15
N VAL A 19 -4.91 -5.24 -0.88
CA VAL A 19 -6.27 -5.14 -0.33
C VAL A 19 -7.28 -5.78 -1.28
N ASN A 20 -7.18 -5.47 -2.58
CA ASN A 20 -8.06 -6.04 -3.61
C ASN A 20 -7.84 -7.55 -3.81
N GLN A 21 -6.60 -8.04 -3.70
CA GLN A 21 -6.33 -9.49 -3.71
C GLN A 21 -6.84 -10.20 -2.46
N SER A 22 -6.85 -9.51 -1.33
CA SER A 22 -7.32 -10.07 -0.06
C SER A 22 -8.85 -10.13 0.04
N ASP A 23 -9.58 -9.58 -0.95
CA ASP A 23 -11.05 -9.51 -1.00
C ASP A 23 -11.67 -8.97 0.30
N ARG A 24 -10.94 -8.09 0.97
CA ARG A 24 -11.27 -7.55 2.29
C ARG A 24 -11.46 -6.05 2.20
N SER A 25 -12.43 -5.53 2.95
CA SER A 25 -12.62 -4.09 3.06
C SER A 25 -11.51 -3.44 3.86
N TRP A 26 -11.16 -2.21 3.52
CA TRP A 26 -10.31 -1.32 4.32
C TRP A 26 -10.76 -1.25 5.79
N GLU A 27 -12.07 -1.42 6.00
CA GLU A 27 -12.78 -1.66 7.26
C GLU A 27 -12.12 -2.68 8.20
N ASP A 28 -11.69 -3.80 7.60
CA ASP A 28 -11.26 -5.03 8.29
C ASP A 28 -9.76 -5.01 8.60
N PHE A 29 -9.00 -4.19 7.88
CA PHE A 29 -7.55 -4.12 8.08
C PHE A 29 -7.22 -3.29 9.30
N SER A 30 -6.40 -3.89 10.17
CA SER A 30 -5.79 -3.16 11.27
C SER A 30 -4.62 -2.30 10.78
N LEU A 31 -4.30 -1.25 11.54
CA LEU A 31 -3.11 -0.42 11.30
C LEU A 31 -1.83 -1.26 11.12
N ALA A 32 -1.69 -2.35 11.86
CA ALA A 32 -0.54 -3.26 11.74
C ALA A 32 -0.48 -4.00 10.39
N GLU A 33 -1.61 -4.38 9.81
CA GLU A 33 -1.65 -5.03 8.49
C GLU A 33 -1.40 -4.01 7.38
N LEU A 34 -1.98 -2.82 7.48
CA LEU A 34 -1.71 -1.72 6.55
C LEU A 34 -0.22 -1.31 6.58
N ASP A 35 0.40 -1.30 7.75
CA ASP A 35 1.83 -1.03 7.90
C ASP A 35 2.69 -2.14 7.24
N ALA A 36 2.29 -3.41 7.38
CA ALA A 36 2.96 -4.52 6.70
C ALA A 36 2.89 -4.39 5.17
N PHE A 37 1.70 -4.12 4.60
CA PHE A 37 1.56 -3.89 3.14
C PHE A 37 2.35 -2.67 2.67
N TRP A 38 2.46 -1.63 3.51
CA TRP A 38 3.25 -0.45 3.20
C TRP A 38 4.75 -0.73 3.19
N GLU A 39 5.25 -1.53 4.13
CA GLU A 39 6.65 -2.00 4.13
C GLU A 39 6.95 -2.89 2.92
N GLU A 40 6.03 -3.79 2.53
CA GLU A 40 6.16 -4.59 1.31
C GLU A 40 6.23 -3.70 0.05
N ALA A 41 5.35 -2.70 -0.04
CA ALA A 41 5.37 -1.72 -1.13
C ALA A 41 6.71 -0.96 -1.21
N LYS A 42 7.31 -0.62 -0.07
CA LYS A 42 8.65 0.01 -0.01
C LYS A 42 9.75 -0.91 -0.51
N VAL A 43 9.66 -2.22 -0.24
CA VAL A 43 10.66 -3.22 -0.66
C VAL A 43 10.55 -3.48 -2.17
N GLN A 44 9.33 -3.51 -2.71
CA GLN A 44 9.06 -3.69 -4.15
C GLN A 44 9.51 -2.49 -5.00
N GLU A 45 9.58 -1.28 -4.43
CA GLU A 45 10.06 -0.05 -5.10
C GLU A 45 11.61 0.06 -5.15
N LYS A 46 12.33 -0.96 -4.67
CA LYS A 46 13.80 -0.99 -4.56
C LYS A 46 14.45 -1.69 -5.75
#